data_AF-A0A9P6LWR7-F1
#
_entry.id   AF-A0A9P6LWR7-F1
#
_cell.length_a   1.000
_cell.length_b   1.000
_cell.length_c   1.000
_cell.angle_alpha   90.00
_cell.angle_beta   90.00
_cell.angle_gamma   90.00
#
_symmetry.space_group_name_H-M   'P 1'
#
loop_
_entity.id
_entity.type
_entity.pdbx_description
1 polymer ?
#
loop_
_entity_poly.entity_id
_entity_poly.type
_entity_poly.pdbx_seq_one_letter_code
_entity_poly.pdbx_strand_id
1 'polypeptide(L)'
;MTRIKSSWMVIWAISLSLFLTRPASPRSIDRASTPSAAAANGLLSSRSASTPHASEATDFHLPPFLTPPLELTFTFNNNTSDHCPGPLIPNIHNLDVPTCHGSCCIKCPAWKSFHKPNIVQHILMAMYVVHQISLACKIFLVISYLVLPGRRGQPHTSVLLLFISDSLWFASFNIMPGITNSCVNDFEISTAQNSRSCGIQGVLIIYFIHTTVLWCSLLIYKLHLLAVWRSDIIERYFGWVAAFCWMFPLVFVVPIAVKGLAQFPGVGAGCLVSHANLNTYLFYPTAAYFYPALLLHVITASKMIHVGDLHQVGL
;
A
#
# COMPACT_ATOMS: atom_id res chain seq x y z
N MET A 1 -0.54 6.03 39.70
CA MET A 1 -0.18 6.41 38.31
C MET A 1 0.17 5.21 37.41
N THR A 2 -0.14 3.96 37.83
CA THR A 2 0.25 2.71 37.16
C THR A 2 -0.87 2.03 36.36
N ARG A 3 -2.15 2.35 36.59
CA ARG A 3 -3.28 1.72 35.86
C ARG A 3 -3.48 2.19 34.41
N ILE A 4 -2.98 3.37 34.04
CA ILE A 4 -3.22 3.94 32.69
C ILE A 4 -2.29 3.32 31.63
N LYS A 5 -1.12 2.78 31.99
CA LYS A 5 -0.18 2.19 31.02
C LYS A 5 -0.67 0.86 30.42
N SER A 6 -1.49 0.11 31.15
CA SER A 6 -1.99 -1.20 30.69
C SER A 6 -2.98 -1.07 29.53
N SER A 7 -3.88 -0.09 29.55
CA SER A 7 -4.88 0.09 28.48
C SER A 7 -4.27 0.36 27.10
N TRP A 8 -3.17 1.11 27.02
CA TRP A 8 -2.56 1.44 25.74
C TRP A 8 -1.83 0.26 25.10
N MET A 9 -1.22 -0.63 25.91
CA MET A 9 -0.61 -1.86 25.40
C MET A 9 -1.66 -2.87 24.93
N VAL A 10 -2.80 -2.95 25.61
CA VAL A 10 -3.92 -3.83 25.20
C VAL A 10 -4.54 -3.33 23.89
N ILE A 11 -4.73 -2.02 23.71
CA ILE A 11 -5.25 -1.46 22.45
C ILE A 11 -4.27 -1.73 21.30
N TRP A 12 -2.97 -1.55 21.51
CA TRP A 12 -1.96 -1.87 20.49
C TRP A 12 -1.89 -3.36 20.14
N ALA A 13 -1.95 -4.24 21.14
CA ALA A 13 -1.97 -5.68 20.93
C ALA A 13 -3.24 -6.14 20.19
N ILE A 14 -4.40 -5.56 20.50
CA ILE A 14 -5.66 -5.86 19.81
C ILE A 14 -5.62 -5.33 18.36
N SER A 15 -5.08 -4.13 18.11
CA SER A 15 -4.92 -3.62 16.75
C SER A 15 -3.94 -4.44 15.91
N LEU A 16 -2.84 -4.91 16.51
CA LEU A 16 -1.87 -5.78 15.84
C LEU A 16 -2.47 -7.17 15.58
N SER A 17 -3.24 -7.71 16.52
CA SER A 17 -3.94 -8.99 16.36
C SER A 17 -5.00 -8.91 15.27
N LEU A 18 -5.79 -7.83 15.22
CA LEU A 18 -6.79 -7.57 14.18
C LEU A 18 -6.17 -7.41 12.79
N PHE A 19 -4.95 -6.88 12.71
CA PHE A 19 -4.21 -6.78 11.44
C PHE A 19 -3.66 -8.14 10.96
N LEU A 20 -3.30 -9.02 11.89
CA LEU A 20 -2.80 -10.37 11.59
C LEU A 20 -3.93 -11.37 11.35
N THR A 21 -5.10 -11.17 11.96
CA THR A 21 -6.31 -11.94 11.67
C THR A 21 -7.11 -11.29 10.55
N ARG A 22 -6.60 -11.35 9.31
CA ARG A 22 -7.50 -11.25 8.16
C ARG A 22 -8.39 -12.51 8.16
N PRO A 23 -9.72 -12.40 8.23
CA PRO A 23 -10.57 -13.56 8.02
C PRO A 23 -10.35 -14.04 6.58
N ALA A 24 -10.05 -15.34 6.45
CA ALA A 24 -10.06 -16.02 5.16
C ALA A 24 -11.42 -15.77 4.50
N SER A 25 -11.39 -15.27 3.27
CA SER A 25 -12.57 -15.05 2.44
C SER A 25 -13.44 -16.31 2.39
N PRO A 26 -14.77 -16.23 2.56
CA PRO A 26 -15.64 -17.40 2.47
C PRO A 26 -15.61 -17.98 1.05
N ARG A 27 -15.19 -19.25 0.93
CA ARG A 27 -15.36 -20.08 -0.27
C ARG A 27 -16.85 -20.15 -0.62
N SER A 28 -17.22 -19.75 -1.83
CA SER A 28 -18.53 -20.08 -2.39
C SER A 28 -18.61 -21.60 -2.57
N ILE A 29 -19.68 -22.18 -2.02
CA ILE A 29 -20.06 -23.58 -2.24
C ILE A 29 -20.92 -23.58 -3.50
N ASP A 30 -20.32 -23.94 -4.63
CA ASP A 30 -21.09 -24.29 -5.83
C ASP A 30 -21.47 -25.77 -5.77
N ARG A 31 -22.79 -25.99 -5.77
CA ARG A 31 -23.44 -27.28 -5.68
C ARG A 31 -23.48 -27.89 -7.08
N ALA A 32 -22.87 -29.07 -7.21
CA ALA A 32 -22.86 -29.88 -8.42
C ALA A 32 -24.26 -30.37 -8.81
N SER A 33 -24.50 -30.41 -10.12
CA SER A 33 -25.50 -31.24 -10.77
C SER A 33 -24.89 -31.89 -12.03
N THR A 34 -24.48 -33.16 -11.91
CA THR A 34 -24.39 -34.16 -12.99
C THR A 34 -25.80 -34.73 -13.23
N PRO A 35 -26.19 -35.28 -14.41
CA PRO A 35 -25.56 -36.41 -15.15
C PRO A 35 -25.52 -36.14 -16.69
N SER A 36 -25.13 -36.97 -17.66
CA SER A 36 -24.89 -38.41 -17.82
C SER A 36 -24.02 -38.66 -19.08
N ALA A 37 -23.60 -39.91 -19.28
CA ALA A 37 -22.53 -40.45 -20.13
C ALA A 37 -22.78 -40.54 -21.66
N ALA A 38 -21.68 -40.64 -22.45
CA ALA A 38 -21.45 -41.68 -23.48
C ALA A 38 -20.03 -41.60 -24.14
N ALA A 39 -19.34 -42.76 -24.20
CA ALA A 39 -18.47 -43.37 -25.25
C ALA A 39 -17.67 -42.48 -26.25
N ALA A 40 -16.49 -42.84 -26.80
CA ALA A 40 -15.51 -43.92 -26.70
C ALA A 40 -14.29 -43.61 -27.62
N ASN A 41 -13.16 -44.31 -27.40
CA ASN A 41 -12.08 -44.68 -28.35
C ASN A 41 -10.97 -43.69 -28.76
N GLY A 42 -9.70 -44.15 -28.64
CA GLY A 42 -8.76 -44.13 -29.78
C GLY A 42 -7.31 -43.62 -29.61
N LEU A 43 -6.38 -44.55 -29.33
CA LEU A 43 -4.99 -44.71 -29.84
C LEU A 43 -3.88 -43.62 -29.74
N LEU A 44 -2.78 -44.03 -29.06
CA LEU A 44 -1.33 -44.03 -29.42
C LEU A 44 -0.74 -42.92 -30.32
N SER A 45 0.37 -42.27 -29.89
CA SER A 45 1.71 -42.45 -30.51
C SER A 45 2.85 -41.62 -29.86
N SER A 46 3.89 -42.35 -29.44
CA SER A 46 5.34 -42.12 -29.62
C SER A 46 6.18 -41.05 -28.89
N ARG A 47 7.31 -41.59 -28.40
CA ARG A 47 8.49 -41.05 -27.69
C ARG A 47 9.42 -40.19 -28.57
N SER A 48 10.16 -39.28 -27.90
CA SER A 48 11.65 -39.10 -27.97
C SER A 48 12.02 -37.80 -27.18
N ALA A 49 12.74 -37.75 -26.05
CA ALA A 49 14.09 -38.18 -25.63
C ALA A 49 15.23 -37.15 -25.87
N SER A 50 15.91 -36.76 -24.75
CA SER A 50 17.26 -36.14 -24.58
C SER A 50 17.35 -34.59 -24.62
N THR A 51 18.07 -33.82 -23.78
CA THR A 51 18.90 -33.93 -22.54
C THR A 51 19.23 -32.48 -22.04
N PRO A 52 19.91 -32.21 -20.89
CA PRO A 52 19.61 -31.08 -20.00
C PRO A 52 20.58 -29.89 -20.03
N HIS A 53 20.13 -28.73 -19.51
CA HIS A 53 21.01 -27.74 -18.87
C HIS A 53 20.30 -27.09 -17.68
N ALA A 54 20.95 -27.18 -16.52
CA ALA A 54 20.44 -26.79 -15.21
C ALA A 54 20.51 -25.28 -14.98
N SER A 55 19.40 -24.71 -14.48
CA SER A 55 19.36 -23.46 -13.72
C SER A 55 18.22 -23.62 -12.73
N GLU A 56 18.60 -23.71 -11.46
CA GLU A 56 17.75 -24.09 -10.33
C GLU A 56 16.77 -22.95 -9.99
N ALA A 57 15.66 -22.94 -10.71
CA ALA A 57 14.45 -22.23 -10.33
C ALA A 57 13.57 -23.21 -9.54
N THR A 58 13.13 -22.80 -8.36
CA THR A 58 12.09 -23.51 -7.61
C THR A 58 10.79 -23.48 -8.40
N ASP A 59 10.55 -24.53 -9.19
CA ASP A 59 9.35 -24.77 -9.98
C ASP A 59 8.15 -25.04 -9.07
N PHE A 60 7.30 -24.02 -8.94
CA PHE A 60 5.93 -24.20 -8.45
C PHE A 60 5.10 -24.82 -9.58
N HIS A 61 4.98 -26.15 -9.61
CA HIS A 61 4.04 -26.84 -10.49
C HIS A 61 2.60 -26.56 -10.05
N LEU A 62 1.95 -25.63 -10.73
CA LEU A 62 0.49 -25.53 -10.73
C LEU A 62 -0.09 -26.76 -11.47
N PRO A 63 -1.20 -27.34 -10.98
CA PRO A 63 -1.84 -28.48 -11.63
C PRO A 63 -2.29 -28.11 -13.06
N PRO A 64 -2.25 -29.06 -14.01
CA PRO A 64 -2.65 -28.81 -15.38
C PRO A 64 -4.17 -28.57 -15.43
N PHE A 65 -4.56 -27.30 -15.48
CA PHE A 65 -5.89 -26.91 -15.93
C PHE A 65 -5.98 -27.19 -17.43
N LEU A 66 -6.47 -28.37 -17.77
CA LEU A 66 -7.03 -28.70 -19.07
C LEU A 66 -8.35 -27.94 -19.23
N THR A 67 -8.26 -26.65 -19.49
CA THR A 67 -9.31 -25.91 -20.19
C THR A 67 -8.71 -25.43 -21.50
N PRO A 68 -9.32 -25.73 -22.66
CA PRO A 68 -8.86 -25.12 -23.91
C PRO A 68 -8.85 -23.59 -23.73
N PRO A 69 -7.88 -22.86 -24.32
CA PRO A 69 -7.99 -21.42 -24.40
C PRO A 69 -9.29 -21.13 -25.13
N LEU A 70 -10.27 -20.59 -24.41
CA LEU A 70 -11.42 -19.97 -25.03
C LEU A 70 -10.84 -18.70 -25.66
N GLU A 71 -10.22 -18.85 -26.84
CA GLU A 71 -10.00 -17.76 -27.77
C GLU A 71 -11.41 -17.25 -28.10
N LEU A 72 -11.87 -16.30 -27.29
CA LEU A 72 -12.98 -15.44 -27.63
C LEU A 72 -12.46 -14.54 -28.75
N THR A 73 -12.40 -15.11 -29.95
CA THR A 73 -12.21 -14.37 -31.19
C THR A 73 -13.47 -13.54 -31.38
N PHE A 74 -13.52 -12.38 -30.70
CA PHE A 74 -14.49 -11.35 -31.01
C PHE A 74 -14.14 -10.81 -32.39
N THR A 75 -14.73 -11.38 -33.43
CA THR A 75 -14.74 -10.79 -34.76
C THR A 75 -15.59 -9.52 -34.70
N PHE A 76 -14.94 -8.40 -34.39
CA PHE A 76 -15.51 -7.07 -34.54
C PHE A 76 -15.67 -6.79 -36.03
N ASN A 77 -16.89 -6.93 -36.54
CA ASN A 77 -17.25 -6.40 -37.85
C ASN A 77 -17.14 -4.87 -37.78
N ASN A 78 -16.20 -4.30 -38.53
CA ASN A 78 -15.88 -2.86 -38.59
C ASN A 78 -17.03 -1.92 -39.00
N ASN A 79 -18.24 -2.45 -39.21
CA ASN A 79 -19.35 -1.70 -39.83
C ASN A 79 -20.50 -1.37 -38.87
N THR A 80 -20.40 -1.69 -37.58
CA THR A 80 -21.38 -1.25 -36.56
C THR A 80 -20.65 -0.68 -35.35
N SER A 81 -20.18 0.56 -35.49
CA SER A 81 -19.41 1.29 -34.47
C SER A 81 -20.22 1.74 -33.25
N ASP A 82 -21.49 1.34 -33.15
CA ASP A 82 -22.47 1.95 -32.24
C ASP A 82 -22.86 1.07 -31.04
N HIS A 83 -22.40 -0.18 -30.96
CA HIS A 83 -22.79 -1.08 -29.86
C HIS A 83 -21.61 -1.82 -29.23
N CYS A 84 -21.11 -1.26 -28.12
CA CYS A 84 -20.19 -1.96 -27.23
C CYS A 84 -20.97 -2.72 -26.16
N PRO A 85 -20.62 -4.00 -25.89
CA PRO A 85 -21.22 -4.71 -24.78
C PRO A 85 -20.88 -4.01 -23.46
N GLY A 86 -21.87 -3.76 -22.62
CA GLY A 86 -21.62 -3.22 -21.28
C GLY A 86 -20.64 -4.14 -20.52
N PRO A 87 -19.62 -3.60 -19.82
CA PRO A 87 -19.45 -2.22 -19.37
C PRO A 87 -18.56 -1.32 -20.27
N LEU A 88 -18.31 -1.72 -21.52
CA LEU A 88 -17.50 -0.96 -22.46
C LEU A 88 -18.29 0.18 -23.10
N ILE A 89 -17.60 1.26 -23.44
CA ILE A 89 -18.11 2.44 -24.14
C ILE A 89 -17.40 2.61 -25.50
N PRO A 90 -18.07 3.16 -26.54
CA PRO A 90 -17.46 3.30 -27.87
C PRO A 90 -16.25 4.25 -27.87
N ASN A 91 -15.22 3.85 -28.60
CA ASN A 91 -13.98 4.59 -28.81
C ASN A 91 -14.16 5.66 -29.89
N ILE A 92 -14.93 6.71 -29.57
CA ILE A 92 -15.27 7.78 -30.52
C ILE A 92 -14.04 8.53 -31.08
N HIS A 93 -12.89 8.43 -30.43
CA HIS A 93 -11.66 9.13 -30.78
C HIS A 93 -10.60 8.22 -31.40
N ASN A 94 -10.90 6.93 -31.63
CA ASN A 94 -9.93 5.92 -32.10
C ASN A 94 -8.60 5.98 -31.33
N LEU A 95 -8.69 6.14 -30.00
CA LEU A 95 -7.54 6.22 -29.12
C LEU A 95 -6.89 4.84 -28.99
N ASP A 96 -5.57 4.79 -29.18
CA ASP A 96 -4.74 3.60 -28.93
C ASP A 96 -4.21 3.63 -27.49
N VAL A 97 -5.12 3.43 -26.53
CA VAL A 97 -4.79 3.39 -25.09
C VAL A 97 -5.02 1.99 -24.52
N PRO A 98 -4.29 1.57 -23.46
CA PRO A 98 -4.40 0.22 -22.90
C PRO A 98 -5.80 -0.14 -22.36
N THR A 99 -6.66 0.84 -22.13
CA THR A 99 -8.05 0.68 -21.69
C THR A 99 -9.01 0.41 -22.84
N CYS A 100 -8.55 0.52 -24.09
CA CYS A 100 -9.32 0.29 -25.30
C CYS A 100 -8.92 -1.02 -25.99
N HIS A 101 -9.91 -1.69 -26.58
CA HIS A 101 -9.74 -2.86 -27.42
C HIS A 101 -10.59 -2.69 -28.69
N GLY A 102 -9.95 -2.31 -29.79
CA GLY A 102 -10.64 -1.95 -31.04
C GLY A 102 -11.52 -0.71 -30.89
N SER A 103 -12.79 -0.83 -31.27
CA SER A 103 -13.77 0.25 -31.21
C SER A 103 -14.42 0.47 -29.83
N CYS A 104 -14.00 -0.28 -28.80
CA CYS A 104 -14.62 -0.24 -27.46
C CYS A 104 -13.57 -0.03 -26.36
N CYS A 105 -13.91 0.76 -25.34
CA CYS A 105 -13.02 1.12 -24.24
C CYS A 105 -13.68 0.95 -22.87
N ILE A 106 -12.89 0.71 -21.84
CA ILE A 106 -13.35 0.70 -20.45
C ILE A 106 -13.32 2.14 -19.91
N LYS A 107 -14.44 2.59 -19.34
CA LYS A 107 -14.53 3.92 -18.73
C LYS A 107 -13.58 4.07 -17.54
N CYS A 108 -12.86 5.19 -17.51
CA CYS A 108 -11.97 5.54 -16.41
C CYS A 108 -12.76 6.21 -15.25
N PRO A 109 -12.51 5.83 -13.98
CA PRO A 109 -11.63 4.76 -13.52
C PRO A 109 -12.30 3.39 -13.63
N ALA A 110 -11.53 2.38 -14.05
CA ALA A 110 -12.04 1.03 -14.40
C ALA A 110 -12.86 0.37 -13.28
N TRP A 111 -12.54 0.62 -12.02
CA TRP A 111 -13.28 0.03 -10.89
C TRP A 111 -14.77 0.42 -10.86
N LYS A 112 -15.16 1.58 -11.43
CA LYS A 112 -16.57 1.99 -11.52
C LYS A 112 -17.38 1.10 -12.45
N SER A 113 -16.73 0.48 -13.43
CA SER A 113 -17.37 -0.43 -14.38
C SER A 113 -17.65 -1.81 -13.79
N PHE A 114 -16.84 -2.24 -12.81
CA PHE A 114 -16.93 -3.59 -12.21
C PHE A 114 -17.75 -3.65 -10.92
N HIS A 115 -18.07 -2.51 -10.31
CA HIS A 115 -18.78 -2.46 -9.03
C HIS A 115 -20.13 -1.78 -9.19
N LYS A 116 -21.11 -2.16 -8.35
CA LYS A 116 -22.40 -1.46 -8.29
C LYS A 116 -22.17 0.03 -8.01
N PRO A 117 -22.96 0.92 -8.65
CA PRO A 117 -22.83 2.35 -8.43
C PRO A 117 -23.01 2.67 -6.93
N ASN A 118 -22.38 3.76 -6.48
CA ASN A 118 -22.42 4.29 -5.11
C ASN A 118 -21.61 3.53 -4.04
N ILE A 119 -21.43 2.20 -4.11
CA ILE A 119 -20.74 1.44 -3.04
C ILE A 119 -19.31 1.93 -2.83
N VAL A 120 -18.51 1.94 -3.90
CA VAL A 120 -17.10 2.35 -3.81
C VAL A 120 -16.99 3.85 -3.53
N GLN A 121 -17.93 4.67 -4.01
CA GLN A 121 -17.97 6.10 -3.70
C GLN A 121 -18.20 6.35 -2.20
N HIS A 122 -19.10 5.60 -1.56
CA HIS A 122 -19.30 5.68 -0.11
C HIS A 122 -18.05 5.25 0.66
N ILE A 123 -17.36 4.21 0.23
CA ILE A 123 -16.10 3.77 0.86
C ILE A 123 -15.01 4.84 0.71
N LEU A 124 -14.83 5.41 -0.48
CA LEU A 124 -13.87 6.49 -0.71
C LEU A 124 -14.20 7.74 0.12
N MET A 125 -15.49 8.10 0.22
CA MET A 125 -15.94 9.22 1.04
C MET A 125 -15.70 8.97 2.53
N ALA A 126 -15.99 7.76 3.02
CA ALA A 126 -15.73 7.38 4.40
C ALA A 126 -14.23 7.44 4.73
N MET A 127 -13.36 6.89 3.87
CA MET A 127 -11.91 7.00 4.04
C MET A 127 -11.44 8.45 4.04
N TYR A 128 -11.96 9.28 3.12
CA TYR A 128 -11.65 10.71 3.08
C TYR A 128 -12.03 11.41 4.39
N VAL A 129 -13.23 11.19 4.92
CA VAL A 129 -13.67 11.78 6.19
C VAL A 129 -12.78 11.34 7.35
N VAL A 130 -12.47 10.05 7.46
CA VAL A 130 -11.57 9.52 8.50
C VAL A 130 -10.17 10.14 8.39
N HIS A 131 -9.67 10.33 7.18
CA HIS A 131 -8.38 11.00 6.93
C HIS A 131 -8.42 12.47 7.39
N GLN A 132 -9.49 13.22 7.11
CA GLN A 132 -9.61 14.60 7.55
C GLN A 132 -9.69 14.74 9.08
N ILE A 133 -10.47 13.88 9.74
CA ILE A 133 -10.56 13.88 11.21
C ILE A 133 -9.20 13.55 11.81
N SER A 134 -8.50 12.54 11.27
CA SER A 134 -7.15 12.17 11.72
C SER A 134 -6.16 13.31 11.53
N LEU A 135 -6.19 14.00 10.40
CA LEU A 135 -5.34 15.15 10.12
C LEU A 135 -5.62 16.30 11.11
N ALA A 136 -6.90 16.62 11.37
CA ALA A 136 -7.28 17.64 12.34
C ALA A 136 -6.76 17.33 13.76
N CYS A 137 -6.91 16.08 14.21
CA CYS A 137 -6.37 15.65 15.51
C CYS A 137 -4.83 15.77 15.56
N LYS A 138 -4.12 15.42 14.49
CA LYS A 138 -2.65 15.51 14.44
C LYS A 138 -2.17 16.96 14.41
N ILE A 139 -2.84 17.83 13.66
CA ILE A 139 -2.57 19.28 13.67
C ILE A 139 -2.78 19.86 15.07
N PHE A 140 -3.88 19.48 15.75
CA PHE A 140 -4.13 19.89 17.12
C PHE A 140 -2.99 19.45 18.08
N LEU A 141 -2.49 18.22 17.93
CA LEU A 141 -1.34 17.73 18.71
C LEU A 141 -0.08 18.55 18.41
N VAL A 142 0.23 18.80 17.13
CA VAL A 142 1.38 19.60 16.72
C VAL A 142 1.31 21.01 17.31
N ILE A 143 0.15 21.68 17.20
CA ILE A 143 -0.06 23.02 17.79
C ILE A 143 0.10 22.99 19.30
N SER A 144 -0.51 22.00 19.98
CA SER A 144 -0.40 21.84 21.43
C SER A 144 1.06 21.70 21.88
N TYR A 145 1.87 20.95 21.15
CA TYR A 145 3.30 20.79 21.42
C TYR A 145 4.11 22.07 21.13
N LEU A 146 3.74 22.85 20.12
CA LEU A 146 4.40 24.13 19.81
C LEU A 146 4.11 25.19 20.89
N VAL A 147 2.88 25.24 21.40
CA VAL A 147 2.39 26.21 22.39
C VAL A 147 2.89 25.94 23.81
N LEU A 148 3.33 24.72 24.15
CA LEU A 148 3.91 24.38 25.45
C LEU A 148 5.46 24.34 25.40
N PRO A 149 6.16 25.50 25.44
CA PRO A 149 7.62 25.55 25.34
C PRO A 149 8.35 24.94 26.55
N GLY A 150 7.68 24.78 27.70
CA GLY A 150 8.30 24.36 28.95
C GLY A 150 8.71 22.89 29.05
N ARG A 151 8.42 22.03 28.05
CA ARG A 151 8.73 20.59 28.08
C ARG A 151 9.36 20.05 26.78
N ARG A 152 10.19 20.85 26.11
CA ARG A 152 10.93 20.41 24.90
C ARG A 152 12.12 19.47 25.20
N GLY A 153 11.99 18.63 26.22
CA GLY A 153 12.92 17.54 26.46
C GLY A 153 12.75 16.43 25.43
N GLN A 154 13.85 15.83 25.02
CA GLN A 154 13.86 14.51 24.41
C GLN A 154 13.12 13.54 25.36
N PRO A 155 12.10 12.75 24.95
CA PRO A 155 11.73 12.21 23.64
C PRO A 155 10.68 13.00 22.82
N HIS A 156 10.14 14.10 23.36
CA HIS A 156 8.96 14.76 22.79
C HIS A 156 9.20 15.35 21.40
N THR A 157 10.42 15.78 21.10
CA THR A 157 10.79 16.35 19.78
C THR A 157 10.67 15.35 18.63
N SER A 158 11.10 14.09 18.82
CA SER A 158 10.98 13.05 17.79
C SER A 158 9.51 12.72 17.48
N VAL A 159 8.66 12.71 18.52
CA VAL A 159 7.22 12.48 18.40
C VAL A 159 6.56 13.63 17.63
N LEU A 160 6.96 14.88 17.90
CA LEU A 160 6.48 16.04 17.15
C LEU A 160 6.83 15.94 15.66
N LEU A 161 8.06 15.58 15.32
CA LEU A 161 8.50 15.43 13.92
C LEU A 161 7.79 14.27 13.21
N LEU A 162 7.50 13.17 13.92
CA LEU A 162 6.65 12.10 13.40
C LEU A 162 5.26 12.62 13.02
N PHE A 163 4.59 13.36 13.93
CA PHE A 163 3.26 13.92 13.64
C PHE A 163 3.26 14.95 12.52
N ILE A 164 4.33 15.74 12.38
CA ILE A 164 4.49 16.67 11.26
C ILE A 164 4.62 15.88 9.95
N SER A 165 5.51 14.89 9.89
CA SER A 165 5.69 14.05 8.69
C SER A 165 4.41 13.34 8.29
N ASP A 166 3.71 12.74 9.26
CA ASP A 166 2.45 12.05 8.99
C ASP A 166 1.35 13.03 8.54
N SER A 167 1.25 14.22 9.15
CA SER A 167 0.30 15.24 8.70
C SER A 167 0.55 15.68 7.25
N LEU A 168 1.82 15.82 6.87
CA LEU A 168 2.22 16.12 5.49
C LEU A 168 1.90 14.97 4.52
N TRP A 169 2.01 13.72 4.99
CA TRP A 169 1.56 12.55 4.21
C TRP A 169 0.06 12.60 3.93
N PHE A 170 -0.79 12.86 4.94
CA PHE A 170 -2.22 13.04 4.73
C PHE A 170 -2.54 14.26 3.85
N ALA A 171 -1.84 15.38 4.04
CA ALA A 171 -1.99 16.56 3.20
C ALA A 171 -1.66 16.29 1.72
N SER A 172 -0.74 15.35 1.44
CA SER A 172 -0.39 14.97 0.07
C SER A 172 -1.56 14.30 -0.67
N PHE A 173 -2.43 13.57 0.03
CA PHE A 173 -3.67 13.06 -0.57
C PHE A 173 -4.66 14.18 -0.92
N ASN A 174 -4.61 15.31 -0.22
CA ASN A 174 -5.52 16.45 -0.45
C ASN A 174 -5.11 17.35 -1.62
N ILE A 175 -3.91 17.18 -2.20
CA ILE A 175 -3.47 17.93 -3.39
C ILE A 175 -4.42 17.68 -4.56
N MET A 176 -5.03 16.50 -4.61
CA MET A 176 -5.94 16.10 -5.67
C MET A 176 -7.19 15.46 -5.06
N PRO A 177 -8.21 16.26 -4.72
CA PRO A 177 -9.42 15.73 -4.12
C PRO A 177 -10.27 14.98 -5.16
N GLY A 178 -10.68 13.76 -4.82
CA GLY A 178 -11.75 13.04 -5.48
C GLY A 178 -11.40 12.30 -6.78
N ILE A 179 -12.46 11.86 -7.46
CA ILE A 179 -12.43 10.99 -8.64
C ILE A 179 -12.19 11.74 -9.96
N THR A 180 -12.40 13.06 -9.99
CA THR A 180 -12.37 13.87 -11.21
C THR A 180 -10.98 14.01 -11.78
N ASN A 181 -9.96 13.73 -10.98
CA ASN A 181 -8.56 13.91 -11.35
C ASN A 181 -7.81 12.58 -11.50
N SER A 182 -8.47 11.44 -11.25
CA SER A 182 -7.91 10.11 -11.47
C SER A 182 -7.73 9.80 -12.96
N CYS A 183 -8.43 10.53 -13.82
CA CYS A 183 -8.45 10.38 -15.26
C CYS A 183 -8.34 11.77 -15.89
N VAL A 184 -7.59 11.87 -16.99
CA VAL A 184 -7.53 13.13 -17.77
C VAL A 184 -8.78 13.26 -18.65
N ASN A 185 -9.22 12.13 -19.20
CA ASN A 185 -10.39 12.00 -20.06
C ASN A 185 -11.20 10.76 -19.63
N ASP A 186 -12.38 10.53 -20.23
CA ASP A 186 -13.21 9.35 -19.92
C ASP A 186 -12.51 7.99 -20.18
N PHE A 187 -11.41 7.98 -20.93
CA PHE A 187 -10.68 6.77 -21.34
C PHE A 187 -9.26 6.68 -20.75
N GLU A 188 -8.62 7.83 -20.50
CA GLU A 188 -7.19 7.91 -20.20
C GLU A 188 -6.94 8.18 -18.71
N ILE A 189 -6.13 7.32 -18.09
CA ILE A 189 -5.72 7.45 -16.69
C ILE A 189 -4.75 8.61 -16.49
N SER A 190 -4.80 9.25 -15.32
CA SER A 190 -3.81 10.26 -14.95
C SER A 190 -2.44 9.62 -14.69
N THR A 191 -1.42 10.17 -15.34
CA THR A 191 -0.01 9.84 -15.22
C THR A 191 0.79 11.12 -14.91
N ALA A 192 2.03 10.98 -14.47
CA ALA A 192 2.89 12.13 -14.21
C ALA A 192 3.17 12.97 -15.47
N GLN A 193 3.06 12.35 -16.66
CA GLN A 193 3.34 13.00 -17.94
C GLN A 193 2.13 13.81 -18.44
N ASN A 194 0.91 13.29 -18.27
CA ASN A 194 -0.30 13.98 -18.71
C ASN A 194 -0.90 14.91 -17.64
N SER A 195 -0.61 14.70 -16.35
CA SER A 195 -1.12 15.49 -15.24
C SER A 195 -0.01 15.81 -14.22
N ARG A 196 0.41 17.08 -14.18
CA ARG A 196 1.43 17.56 -13.23
C ARG A 196 1.01 17.32 -11.78
N SER A 197 -0.27 17.50 -11.46
CA SER A 197 -0.81 17.28 -10.12
C SER A 197 -0.69 15.81 -9.70
N CYS A 198 -0.87 14.86 -10.64
CA CYS A 198 -0.69 13.43 -10.40
C CYS A 198 0.78 13.09 -10.08
N GLY A 199 1.71 13.68 -10.86
CA GLY A 199 3.15 13.57 -10.62
C GLY A 199 3.56 14.06 -9.24
N ILE A 200 3.16 15.30 -8.89
CA ILE A 200 3.50 15.93 -7.61
C ILE A 200 2.90 15.13 -6.44
N GLN A 201 1.64 14.73 -6.54
CA GLN A 201 0.98 13.94 -5.50
C GLN A 201 1.69 12.60 -5.27
N GLY A 202 1.98 11.85 -6.33
CA GLY A 202 2.64 10.54 -6.20
C GLY A 202 4.02 10.64 -5.58
N VAL A 203 4.81 11.65 -5.96
CA VAL A 203 6.15 11.92 -5.39
C VAL A 203 6.05 12.26 -3.90
N LEU A 204 5.14 13.14 -3.51
CA LEU A 204 4.99 13.55 -2.10
C LEU A 204 4.46 12.43 -1.20
N ILE A 205 3.49 11.63 -1.69
CA ILE A 205 2.97 10.49 -0.93
C ILE A 205 4.10 9.50 -0.61
N ILE A 206 4.95 9.15 -1.58
CA ILE A 206 6.08 8.25 -1.36
C ILE A 206 7.13 8.87 -0.45
N TYR A 207 7.44 10.16 -0.62
CA TYR A 207 8.39 10.84 0.25
C TYR A 207 7.97 10.81 1.72
N PHE A 208 6.75 11.23 2.02
CA PHE A 208 6.29 11.35 3.39
C PHE A 208 5.97 10.00 4.03
N ILE A 209 5.60 8.95 3.29
CA ILE A 209 5.46 7.62 3.90
C ILE A 209 6.82 7.07 4.35
N HIS A 210 7.87 7.20 3.53
CA HIS A 210 9.22 6.80 3.95
C HIS A 210 9.70 7.60 5.16
N THR A 211 9.53 8.92 5.11
CA THR A 211 9.89 9.83 6.21
C THR A 211 9.15 9.43 7.51
N THR A 212 7.85 9.16 7.42
CA THR A 212 7.01 8.76 8.56
C THR A 212 7.47 7.43 9.16
N VAL A 213 7.75 6.43 8.33
CA VAL A 213 8.19 5.12 8.84
C VAL A 213 9.61 5.19 9.42
N LEU A 214 10.51 6.03 8.89
CA LEU A 214 11.82 6.26 9.51
C LEU A 214 11.70 6.94 10.87
N TRP A 215 10.85 7.97 11.01
CA TRP A 215 10.58 8.60 12.31
C TRP A 215 9.95 7.62 13.30
N CYS A 216 9.04 6.77 12.85
CA CYS A 216 8.45 5.71 13.68
C CYS A 216 9.51 4.71 14.16
N SER A 217 10.37 4.26 13.24
CA SER A 217 11.48 3.35 13.55
C SER A 217 12.45 3.99 14.56
N LEU A 218 12.78 5.27 14.38
CA LEU A 218 13.62 6.03 15.30
C LEU A 218 13.03 6.10 16.72
N LEU A 219 11.72 6.29 16.86
CA LEU A 219 11.07 6.26 18.18
C LEU A 219 11.22 4.90 18.86
N ILE A 220 11.08 3.82 18.11
CA ILE A 220 11.26 2.47 18.61
C ILE A 220 12.71 2.22 19.03
N TYR A 221 13.69 2.61 18.19
CA TYR A 221 15.11 2.51 18.52
C TYR A 221 15.45 3.30 19.79
N LYS A 222 14.93 4.52 19.90
CA LYS A 222 15.12 5.37 21.07
C LYS A 222 14.56 4.74 22.33
N LEU A 223 13.34 4.19 22.27
CA LEU A 223 12.75 3.49 23.40
C LEU A 223 13.63 2.29 23.84
N HIS A 224 14.12 1.51 22.88
CA HIS A 224 14.99 0.37 23.18
C HIS A 224 16.30 0.78 23.85
N LEU A 225 17.00 1.77 23.28
CA LEU A 225 18.29 2.23 23.81
C LEU A 225 18.15 2.82 25.21
N LEU A 226 17.07 3.55 25.50
CA LEU A 226 16.80 4.08 26.83
C LEU A 226 16.41 2.98 27.82
N ALA A 227 15.53 2.06 27.43
CA ALA A 227 14.98 1.04 28.33
C ALA A 227 15.96 -0.10 28.62
N VAL A 228 16.65 -0.61 27.59
CA VAL A 228 17.50 -1.80 27.70
C VAL A 228 18.95 -1.43 27.94
N TRP A 229 19.48 -0.44 27.22
CA TRP A 229 20.90 -0.07 27.29
C TRP A 229 21.19 1.17 28.14
N ARG A 230 20.16 1.91 28.56
CA ARG A 230 20.28 3.20 29.28
C ARG A 230 21.25 4.17 28.59
N SER A 231 21.27 4.17 27.26
CA SER A 231 22.15 5.00 26.44
C SER A 231 21.42 6.21 25.86
N ASP A 232 22.07 7.37 25.91
CA ASP A 232 21.61 8.66 25.39
C ASP A 232 22.17 8.99 23.98
N ILE A 233 22.74 8.01 23.28
CA ILE A 233 23.48 8.25 22.03
C ILE A 233 22.65 8.95 20.94
N ILE A 234 21.35 8.61 20.80
CA ILE A 234 20.46 9.25 19.83
C ILE A 234 20.22 10.72 20.18
N GLU A 235 20.25 11.09 21.46
CA GLU A 235 20.05 12.47 21.89
C GLU A 235 21.27 13.32 21.56
N ARG A 236 22.47 12.77 21.77
CA ARG A 236 23.74 13.42 21.42
C ARG A 236 23.85 13.70 19.91
N TYR A 237 23.39 12.78 19.07
CA TYR A 237 23.47 12.90 17.61
C TYR A 237 22.12 13.23 16.95
N PHE A 238 21.18 13.82 17.68
CA PHE A 238 19.81 14.01 17.21
C PHE A 238 19.73 14.81 15.90
N GLY A 239 20.52 15.88 15.75
CA GLY A 239 20.53 16.69 14.52
C GLY A 239 20.93 15.89 13.27
N TRP A 240 21.94 15.03 13.40
CA TRP A 240 22.39 14.15 12.32
C TRP A 240 21.35 13.08 11.97
N VAL A 241 20.75 12.45 12.98
CA VAL A 241 19.73 11.42 12.77
C VAL A 241 18.45 12.03 12.19
N ALA A 242 18.06 13.23 12.63
CA ALA A 242 16.93 13.96 12.08
C ALA A 242 17.17 14.32 10.61
N ALA A 243 18.35 14.85 10.28
CA ALA A 243 18.73 15.12 8.90
C ALA A 243 18.68 13.85 8.04
N PHE A 244 19.16 12.72 8.57
CA PHE A 244 19.06 11.43 7.90
C PHE A 244 17.59 11.03 7.62
N CYS A 245 16.68 11.15 8.59
CA CYS A 245 15.26 10.81 8.41
C CYS A 245 14.58 11.65 7.30
N TRP A 246 14.99 12.90 7.09
CA TRP A 246 14.44 13.77 6.03
C TRP A 246 15.12 13.59 4.68
N MET A 247 16.43 13.35 4.66
CA MET A 247 17.23 13.28 3.44
C MET A 247 17.23 11.87 2.82
N PHE A 248 17.24 10.81 3.63
CA PHE A 248 17.30 9.44 3.12
C PHE A 248 16.13 9.07 2.20
N PRO A 249 14.86 9.45 2.47
CA PRO A 249 13.74 9.24 1.56
C PRO A 249 13.93 9.84 0.15
N LEU A 250 14.73 10.90 0.01
CA LEU A 250 14.98 11.53 -1.31
C LEU A 250 15.66 10.56 -2.28
N VAL A 251 16.46 9.62 -1.79
CA VAL A 251 17.14 8.61 -2.62
C VAL A 251 16.13 7.77 -3.42
N PHE A 252 14.96 7.47 -2.83
CA PHE A 252 13.91 6.69 -3.49
C PHE A 252 12.98 7.56 -4.34
N VAL A 253 12.79 8.81 -3.95
CA VAL A 253 11.81 9.72 -4.56
C VAL A 253 12.35 10.43 -5.80
N VAL A 254 13.63 10.79 -5.82
CA VAL A 254 14.26 11.48 -6.97
C VAL A 254 14.11 10.66 -8.27
N PRO A 255 14.38 9.34 -8.32
CA PRO A 255 14.15 8.54 -9.52
C PRO A 255 12.70 8.51 -9.98
N ILE A 256 11.73 8.50 -9.05
CA ILE A 256 10.30 8.54 -9.38
C ILE A 256 9.94 9.86 -10.06
N ALA A 257 10.43 10.98 -9.51
CA ALA A 257 10.18 12.31 -10.04
C ALA A 257 10.81 12.50 -11.42
N VAL A 258 12.09 12.11 -11.59
CA VAL A 258 12.82 12.27 -12.86
C VAL A 258 12.24 11.40 -13.97
N LYS A 259 11.89 10.14 -13.66
CA LYS A 259 11.32 9.20 -14.65
C LYS A 259 9.81 9.35 -14.84
N GLY A 260 9.14 10.18 -14.03
CA GLY A 260 7.69 10.36 -14.08
C GLY A 260 6.91 9.06 -13.85
N LEU A 261 7.32 8.26 -12.85
CA LEU A 261 6.74 6.93 -12.61
C LEU A 261 5.40 6.96 -11.84
N ALA A 262 4.90 8.14 -11.50
CA ALA A 262 3.62 8.27 -10.82
C ALA A 262 2.47 8.11 -11.82
N GLN A 263 1.50 7.26 -11.47
CA GLN A 263 0.28 7.01 -12.22
C GLN A 263 -0.86 6.67 -11.27
N PHE A 264 -2.09 6.84 -11.70
CA PHE A 264 -3.24 6.34 -10.96
C PHE A 264 -3.24 4.79 -11.02
N PRO A 265 -3.12 4.07 -9.89
CA PRO A 265 -3.00 2.61 -9.90
C PRO A 265 -4.34 1.90 -10.20
N GLY A 266 -5.42 2.64 -10.44
CA GLY A 266 -6.74 2.07 -10.66
C GLY A 266 -7.54 1.83 -9.37
N VAL A 267 -6.96 2.09 -8.20
CA VAL A 267 -7.64 1.96 -6.90
C VAL A 267 -7.24 3.10 -5.97
N GLY A 268 -8.19 3.57 -5.15
CA GLY A 268 -7.96 4.67 -4.20
C GLY A 268 -8.27 6.06 -4.76
N ALA A 269 -7.81 7.09 -4.04
CA ALA A 269 -8.16 8.49 -4.29
C ALA A 269 -6.97 9.36 -4.74
N GLY A 270 -5.80 8.76 -5.02
CA GLY A 270 -4.60 9.51 -5.38
C GLY A 270 -3.70 8.77 -6.35
N CYS A 271 -2.81 9.52 -7.00
CA CYS A 271 -1.75 8.98 -7.81
C CYS A 271 -0.64 8.36 -6.94
N LEU A 272 -0.11 7.23 -7.38
CA LEU A 272 0.95 6.49 -6.70
C LEU A 272 2.00 6.06 -7.72
N VAL A 273 3.08 5.42 -7.29
CA VAL A 273 4.04 4.81 -8.21
C VAL A 273 3.37 3.67 -8.99
N SER A 274 3.75 3.53 -10.26
CA SER A 274 3.30 2.43 -11.12
C SER A 274 3.41 1.07 -10.44
N HIS A 275 2.43 0.21 -10.67
CA HIS A 275 2.32 -1.12 -10.05
C HIS A 275 3.58 -1.98 -10.27
N ALA A 276 4.22 -1.85 -11.43
CA ALA A 276 5.48 -2.54 -11.75
C ALA A 276 6.66 -2.07 -10.90
N ASN A 277 6.63 -0.83 -10.44
CA ASN A 277 7.72 -0.18 -9.70
C ASN A 277 7.41 -0.03 -8.20
N LEU A 278 6.16 -0.25 -7.79
CA LEU A 278 5.69 -0.01 -6.43
C LEU A 278 6.46 -0.83 -5.39
N ASN A 279 6.78 -2.09 -5.70
CA ASN A 279 7.57 -2.95 -4.81
C ASN A 279 8.97 -2.38 -4.56
N THR A 280 9.63 -1.95 -5.64
CA THR A 280 11.00 -1.44 -5.62
C THR A 280 11.13 -0.16 -4.83
N TYR A 281 10.21 0.79 -5.03
CA TYR A 281 10.34 2.10 -4.40
C TYR A 281 9.63 2.20 -3.06
N LEU A 282 8.49 1.54 -2.86
CA LEU A 282 7.72 1.64 -1.62
C LEU A 282 7.96 0.48 -0.67
N PHE A 283 7.64 -0.75 -1.09
CA PHE A 283 7.55 -1.88 -0.16
C PHE A 283 8.91 -2.38 0.32
N TYR A 284 9.88 -2.62 -0.57
CA TYR A 284 11.18 -3.16 -0.17
C TYR A 284 11.95 -2.22 0.74
N PRO A 285 12.10 -0.91 0.44
CA PRO A 285 12.83 -0.02 1.34
C PRO A 285 12.12 0.11 2.68
N THR A 286 10.79 0.27 2.67
CA THR A 286 10.00 0.39 3.91
C THR A 286 10.17 -0.83 4.79
N ALA A 287 10.07 -2.03 4.21
CA ALA A 287 10.31 -3.28 4.92
C ALA A 287 11.72 -3.35 5.54
N ALA A 288 12.74 -2.94 4.79
CA ALA A 288 14.14 -3.05 5.20
C ALA A 288 14.46 -2.33 6.52
N TYR A 289 13.88 -1.15 6.76
CA TYR A 289 14.09 -0.42 8.02
C TYR A 289 12.96 -0.61 9.04
N PHE A 290 11.74 -0.99 8.62
CA PHE A 290 10.63 -1.25 9.54
C PHE A 290 10.77 -2.60 10.27
N TYR A 291 11.19 -3.67 9.59
CA TYR A 291 11.29 -5.00 10.23
C TYR A 291 12.30 -5.07 11.38
N PRO A 292 13.52 -4.51 11.27
CA PRO A 292 14.44 -4.47 12.41
C PRO A 292 13.89 -3.65 13.59
N ALA A 293 13.18 -2.55 13.32
CA ALA A 293 12.52 -1.78 14.37
C ALA A 293 11.44 -2.61 15.07
N LEU A 294 10.59 -3.32 14.32
CA LEU A 294 9.55 -4.18 14.90
C LEU A 294 10.16 -5.30 15.75
N LEU A 295 11.20 -5.98 15.26
CA LEU A 295 11.92 -7.01 16.01
C LEU A 295 12.47 -6.44 17.33
N LEU A 296 13.09 -5.26 17.27
CA LEU A 296 13.63 -4.60 18.44
C LEU A 296 12.53 -4.20 19.44
N HIS A 297 11.36 -3.81 18.95
CA HIS A 297 10.21 -3.50 19.80
C HIS A 297 9.77 -4.73 20.60
N VAL A 298 9.68 -5.90 19.96
CA VAL A 298 9.36 -7.16 20.62
C VAL A 298 10.40 -7.50 21.70
N ILE A 299 11.69 -7.41 21.38
CA ILE A 299 12.77 -7.65 22.35
C ILE A 299 12.66 -6.71 23.55
N THR A 300 12.38 -5.42 23.31
CA THR A 300 12.20 -4.41 24.36
C THR A 300 11.04 -4.78 25.28
N ALA A 301 9.90 -5.15 24.70
CA ALA A 301 8.71 -5.55 25.45
C ALA A 301 8.98 -6.80 26.30
N SER A 302 9.60 -7.83 25.72
CA SER A 302 9.96 -9.07 26.45
C SER A 302 10.90 -8.79 27.62
N LYS A 303 11.90 -7.92 27.46
CA LYS A 303 12.81 -7.54 28.56
C LYS A 303 12.10 -6.77 29.66
N MET A 304 11.21 -5.84 29.32
CA MET A 304 10.44 -5.08 30.33
C MET A 304 9.51 -5.99 31.15
N ILE A 305 8.87 -6.98 30.51
CA ILE A 305 8.02 -7.96 31.21
C ILE A 305 8.86 -8.79 32.18
N HIS A 306 9.98 -9.34 31.71
CA HIS A 306 10.86 -10.17 32.55
C HIS A 306 11.37 -9.42 33.80
N VAL A 307 11.77 -8.16 33.65
CA VAL A 307 12.20 -7.33 34.80
C VAL A 307 11.03 -7.00 35.73
N GLY A 308 9.81 -6.83 35.19
CA GLY A 308 8.60 -6.61 35.98
C GLY A 308 8.25 -7.80 36.87
N ASP A 309 8.37 -9.01 36.34
CA ASP A 309 8.09 -10.24 37.09
C ASP A 309 9.08 -10.44 38.25
N LEU A 310 10.37 -10.19 38.02
CA LEU A 310 11.39 -10.28 39.08
C LEU A 310 11.08 -9.33 40.24
N HIS A 311 10.63 -8.12 39.96
CA HIS A 311 10.27 -7.14 41.00
C HIS A 311 8.97 -7.51 41.76
N GLN A 312 8.07 -8.31 41.16
CA GLN A 312 6.89 -8.82 41.87
C GLN A 312 7.22 -9.98 42.80
N VAL A 313 8.27 -10.75 42.50
CA VAL A 313 8.69 -11.90 43.31
C VAL A 313 9.52 -11.48 44.53
N GLY A 314 9.87 -10.20 44.68
CA GLY A 314 10.43 -9.66 45.93
C GLY A 314 11.89 -10.06 46.20
N LEU A 315 12.68 -10.23 45.13
CA LEU A 315 14.14 -10.18 45.17
C LEU A 315 14.61 -8.75 44.87
#